data_AF-A0A1H2UF81-F1
#
_entry.id   AF-A0A1H2UF81-F1
#
_cell.length_a   1.000
_cell.length_b   1.000
_cell.length_c   1.000
_cell.angle_alpha   90.00
_cell.angle_beta   90.00
_cell.angle_gamma   90.00
#
_symmetry.space_group_name_H-M   'P 1'
#
loop_
_entity.id
_entity.type
_entity.pdbx_description
1 polymer ?
#
loop_
_entity_poly.entity_id
_entity_poly.type
_entity_poly.pdbx_seq_one_letter_code
_entity_poly.pdbx_strand_id
1 'polypeptide(L)' 'MELRYAYWCDRKLSEVIVGRETDLDYLKKKGYMIYFCRDNTELYNAVKSYRTQEWIITVLSELPEFSELLHWEYVR' A
#
# COMPACT_ATOMS: atom_id res chain seq x y z
N MET A 1 16.83 -11.27 -2.57
CA MET A 1 15.48 -10.81 -2.98
C MET A 1 15.36 -9.38 -2.50
N GLU A 2 15.29 -8.42 -3.42
CA GLU A 2 15.06 -7.01 -3.07
C GLU A 2 13.57 -6.83 -2.77
N LEU A 3 13.24 -6.43 -1.55
CA LEU A 3 11.90 -5.95 -1.22
C LEU A 3 11.71 -4.62 -1.96
N ARG A 4 10.63 -4.50 -2.74
CA ARG A 4 10.42 -3.31 -3.59
C ARG A 4 9.27 -2.44 -3.13
N TYR A 5 8.32 -3.03 -2.41
CA TYR A 5 7.06 -2.38 -2.09
C TYR A 5 6.78 -2.46 -0.60
N ALA A 6 6.06 -1.46 -0.10
CA ALA A 6 5.71 -1.37 1.30
C ALA A 6 4.35 -0.68 1.47
N TYR A 7 3.71 -0.98 2.60
CA TYR A 7 2.55 -0.25 3.04
C TYR A 7 2.57 0.01 4.54
N TRP A 8 1.85 1.05 4.91
CA TRP A 8 1.53 1.41 6.29
C TRP A 8 0.03 1.63 6.38
N CYS A 9 -0.57 1.31 7.52
CA CYS A 9 -2.00 1.50 7.76
C CYS A 9 -2.25 2.13 9.13
N ASP A 10 -3.21 3.04 9.19
CA ASP A 10 -3.71 3.64 10.43
C ASP A 10 -5.23 3.46 10.55
N ARG A 11 -5.63 2.69 11.56
CA ARG A 11 -7.03 2.43 11.90
C ARG A 11 -7.78 3.67 12.38
N LYS A 12 -7.11 4.62 13.01
CA LYS A 12 -7.77 5.83 13.52
C LYS A 12 -8.16 6.79 12.41
N LEU A 13 -7.34 6.82 11.35
CA LEU A 13 -7.55 7.68 10.19
C LEU A 13 -8.25 6.94 9.04
N SER A 14 -8.47 5.64 9.17
CA SER A 14 -8.93 4.77 8.09
C SER A 14 -8.09 4.99 6.81
N GLU A 15 -6.77 5.01 6.98
CA GLU A 15 -5.82 5.31 5.90
C GLU A 15 -4.83 4.17 5.70
N VAL A 16 -4.53 3.89 4.43
CA VAL A 16 -3.42 3.05 4.00
C VAL A 16 -2.53 3.88 3.08
N ILE A 17 -1.24 3.94 3.39
CA ILE A 17 -0.23 4.54 2.51
C ILE A 17 0.57 3.41 1.88
N VAL A 18 0.66 3.40 0.55
CA VAL A 18 1.42 2.40 -0.22
C VAL A 18 2.50 3.07 -1.07
N GLY A 19 3.62 2.40 -1.23
CA GLY A 19 4.77 2.95 -1.95
C GLY A 19 5.91 1.94 -2.09
N ARG A 20 7.07 2.43 -2.47
CA ARG A 20 8.33 1.70 -2.35
C ARG A 20 8.84 1.76 -0.91
N GLU A 21 9.75 0.86 -0.55
CA GLU A 21 10.40 0.91 0.77
C GLU A 21 10.97 2.30 1.08
N THR A 22 11.64 2.92 0.11
CA THR A 22 12.24 4.26 0.25
C THR A 22 11.21 5.36 0.50
N ASP A 23 9.97 5.19 0.03
CA ASP A 23 8.93 6.19 0.22
C ASP A 23 8.40 6.18 1.66
N LEU A 24 8.45 5.02 2.34
CA LEU A 24 7.95 4.84 3.70
C LEU A 24 9.06 4.92 4.77
N ASP A 25 10.31 5.16 4.36
CA ASP A 25 11.45 5.24 5.26
C ASP A 25 11.28 6.31 6.35
N TYR A 26 10.58 7.40 6.06
CA TYR A 26 10.28 8.44 7.05
C TYR A 26 9.33 7.93 8.14
N LEU A 27 8.40 7.03 7.82
CA LEU A 27 7.49 6.41 8.79
C LEU A 27 8.25 5.41 9.66
N LYS A 28 9.12 4.61 9.04
CA LYS A 28 10.04 3.69 9.74
C LYS A 28 10.91 4.44 10.76
N LYS A 29 11.48 5.59 10.37
CA LYS A 29 12.29 6.46 11.26
C LYS A 29 11.49 7.04 12.43
N LYS A 30 10.18 7.22 12.27
CA LYS A 30 9.26 7.65 13.33
C LYS A 30 8.80 6.50 14.24
N GLY A 31 9.24 5.27 13.99
CA GLY A 31 8.89 4.09 14.78
C GLY A 31 7.55 3.46 14.38
N TYR A 32 6.97 3.84 13.25
CA TYR A 32 5.78 3.18 12.74
C TYR A 32 6.11 1.81 12.15
N MET A 33 5.17 0.88 12.29
CA MET A 33 5.29 -0.46 11.72
C MET A 33 4.96 -0.42 10.24
N ILE A 34 5.95 -0.78 9.42
CA ILE A 34 5.84 -0.85 7.96
C ILE A 34 5.85 -2.31 7.54
N TYR A 35 4.97 -2.66 6.61
CA TYR A 35 4.87 -4.00 6.05
C TYR A 35 5.49 -4.01 4.65
N PHE A 36 6.30 -5.02 4.37
CA PHE A 36 7.03 -5.14 3.11
C PHE A 36 6.40 -6.21 2.24
N CYS A 37 6.36 -5.94 0.93
CA CYS A 37 5.85 -6.82 -0.10
C CYS A 37 6.91 -7.00 -1.19
N ARG A 38 6.96 -8.20 -1.77
CA ARG A 38 7.92 -8.58 -2.82
C ARG A 38 7.53 -7.99 -4.16
N ASP A 39 6.24 -7.93 -4.45
CA ASP A 39 5.70 -7.47 -5.72
C ASP A 39 4.35 -6.74 -5.58
N ASN A 40 3.84 -6.18 -6.68
CA ASN A 40 2.56 -5.46 -6.73
C ASN A 40 1.36 -6.37 -6.42
N THR A 41 1.44 -7.67 -6.72
CA THR A 41 0.36 -8.63 -6.46
C THR A 41 0.23 -8.90 -4.96
N GLU A 42 1.35 -9.08 -4.26
CA GLU A 42 1.38 -9.22 -2.81
C GLU A 42 0.90 -7.94 -2.13
N LEU A 43 1.34 -6.76 -2.61
CA LEU A 43 0.88 -5.47 -2.12
C LEU A 43 -0.63 -5.31 -2.29
N TYR A 44 -1.16 -5.58 -3.48
CA TYR A 44 -2.60 -5.52 -3.76
C TYR A 44 -3.40 -6.44 -2.84
N ASN A 45 -2.98 -7.70 -2.71
CA ASN A 45 -3.67 -8.66 -1.85
C ASN A 45 -3.63 -8.25 -0.36
N ALA A 46 -2.56 -7.60 0.08
CA ALA A 46 -2.45 -7.09 1.44
C ALA A 46 -3.39 -5.92 1.72
N VAL A 47 -3.68 -5.07 0.72
CA VAL A 47 -4.42 -3.81 0.94
C VAL A 47 -5.85 -3.78 0.40
N LYS A 48 -6.25 -4.75 -0.44
CA LYS A 48 -7.59 -4.77 -1.08
C LYS A 48 -8.75 -4.77 -0.08
N SER A 49 -8.57 -5.35 1.11
CA SER A 49 -9.62 -5.40 2.14
C SER A 49 -9.87 -4.04 2.78
N TYR A 50 -8.87 -3.16 2.89
CA TYR A 50 -9.06 -1.80 3.41
C TYR A 50 -9.95 -0.99 2.47
N ARG A 51 -9.83 -1.21 1.16
CA ARG A 51 -10.73 -0.59 0.19
C ARG A 51 -12.19 -0.99 0.40
N THR A 52 -12.46 -2.27 0.64
CA THR A 52 -13.85 -2.74 0.92
C THR A 52 -14.42 -2.15 2.21
N GLN A 53 -13.57 -1.61 3.08
CA GLN A 53 -13.94 -0.92 4.32
C GLN A 53 -14.00 0.61 4.13
N GLU A 54 -13.93 1.10 2.90
CA GLU A 54 -13.93 2.54 2.56
C GLU A 54 -12.76 3.33 3.16
N TRP A 55 -11.62 2.67 3.37
CA TRP A 55 -10.40 3.36 3.78
C TRP A 55 -9.78 4.14 2.62
N ILE A 56 -9.13 5.25 2.95
CA ILE A 56 -8.36 6.05 2.01
C ILE A 56 -7.07 5.29 1.69
N ILE A 57 -6.81 5.04 0.40
CA ILE A 57 -5.56 4.44 -0.07
C ILE A 57 -4.74 5.51 -0.80
N THR A 58 -3.65 5.94 -0.18
CA THR A 58 -2.72 6.95 -0.70
C THR A 58 -1.53 6.25 -1.35
N VAL A 59 -1.28 6.50 -2.64
CA VAL A 59 -0.17 5.92 -3.41
C VAL A 59 0.94 6.96 -3.57
N LEU A 60 2.12 6.74 -2.97
CA LEU A 60 3.22 7.72 -2.98
C LEU A 60 4.16 7.63 -4.20
N SER A 61 4.26 6.45 -4.80
CA SER A 61 5.10 6.19 -5.98
C SER A 61 4.25 5.90 -7.21
N GLU A 62 4.81 6.09 -8.40
CA GLU A 62 4.24 5.50 -9.61
C GLU A 62 4.31 3.97 -9.51
N LEU A 63 3.16 3.36 -9.20
CA LEU A 63 2.95 1.92 -9.09
C LEU A 63 1.87 1.49 -10.11
N PRO A 64 2.15 1.56 -11.43
CA PRO A 64 1.13 1.41 -12.47
C PRO A 64 0.39 0.07 -12.38
N GLU A 65 1.09 -1.04 -12.18
CA GLU A 65 0.47 -2.38 -12.01
C GLU A 65 -0.47 -2.44 -10.79
N PHE A 66 -0.06 -1.83 -9.66
CA PHE A 66 -0.90 -1.78 -8.47
C PHE A 66 -2.13 -0.88 -8.67
N SER A 67 -1.96 0.27 -9.33
CA SER A 67 -3.05 1.18 -9.68
C SER A 67 -4.04 0.54 -10.64
N GLU A 68 -3.57 -0.25 -11.61
CA GLU A 68 -4.43 -1.05 -12.48
C GLU A 68 -5.20 -2.10 -11.68
N LEU A 69 -4.53 -2.90 -10.84
CA LEU A 69 -5.19 -3.90 -10.00
C LEU A 69 -6.28 -3.29 -9.10
N LEU A 70 -6.02 -2.11 -8.54
CA LEU A 70 -7.05 -1.35 -7.85
C LEU A 70 -8.19 -0.97 -8.82
N HIS A 71 -7.92 -0.39 -9.98
CA HIS A 71 -8.99 0.08 -10.86
C HIS A 71 -9.89 -1.04 -11.41
N TRP A 72 -9.33 -2.20 -11.79
CA TRP A 72 -10.06 -3.28 -12.45
C TRP A 72 -11.18 -3.90 -11.60
N GLU A 73 -11.03 -3.96 -10.29
CA GLU A 73 -12.07 -4.49 -9.39
C GLU A 73 -13.21 -3.50 -9.12
N TYR A 74 -13.12 -2.28 -9.66
CA TYR A 74 -14.22 -1.31 -9.63
C TYR A 74 -15.20 -1.50 -10.79
N VAL A 75 -14.76 -2.11 -11.89
CA VAL A 75 -15.51 -2.18 -13.15
C VAL A 75 -16.31 -3.50 -13.29
N ARG A 76 -16.22 -4.40 -12.31
CA ARG A 76 -17.01 -5.64 -12.22
C ARG A 76 -18.08 -5.52 -11.14
#